data_AF-A0A7J3Y082-F1
#
_entry.id   AF-A0A7J3Y082-F1
#
_cell.length_a   1.000
_cell.length_b   1.000
_cell.length_c   1.000
_cell.angle_alpha   90.00
_cell.angle_beta   90.00
_cell.angle_gamma   90.00
#
_symmetry.space_group_name_H-M   'P 1'
#
loop_
_entity.id
_entity.type
_entity.pdbx_description
1 polymer ?
#
loop_
_entity_poly.entity_id
_entity_poly.type
_entity_poly.pdbx_seq_one_letter_code
_entity_poly.pdbx_strand_id
1 'polypeptide(L)'
;MQLDVYHAVVFSAIELLVLAITVYLCYIGLRSKKVRYTGVYLSGEGEEVVSELTPSVGGLYWAFIRQYARRIYKLIFERVQTGSLSDWFYYISSWLGLLVLLSVILSLLYLFAR
;
A
#
# COMPACT_ATOMS: atom_id res chain seq x y z
N MET A 1 27.10 -12.68 -8.79
CA MET A 1 27.03 -12.39 -10.24
C MET A 1 26.38 -11.03 -10.38
N GLN A 2 27.15 -9.97 -10.61
CA GLN A 2 26.59 -8.63 -10.85
C GLN A 2 25.89 -8.66 -12.22
N LEU A 3 24.57 -8.56 -12.22
CA LEU A 3 23.80 -8.42 -13.46
C LEU A 3 24.02 -7.02 -14.00
N ASP A 4 24.57 -6.93 -15.20
CA ASP A 4 24.62 -5.67 -15.96
C ASP A 4 23.19 -5.12 -16.15
N VAL A 5 23.06 -3.80 -16.23
CA VAL A 5 21.77 -3.08 -16.23
C VAL A 5 20.82 -3.63 -17.29
N TYR A 6 21.34 -3.95 -18.47
CA TYR A 6 20.55 -4.57 -19.55
C TYR A 6 19.95 -5.92 -19.16
N HIS A 7 20.71 -6.76 -18.47
CA HIS A 7 20.23 -8.07 -18.01
C HIS A 7 19.18 -7.93 -16.91
N ALA A 8 19.33 -6.94 -16.01
CA ALA A 8 18.35 -6.64 -14.99
C ALA A 8 17.01 -6.14 -15.57
N VAL A 9 17.06 -5.31 -16.62
CA VAL A 9 15.85 -4.83 -17.31
C VAL A 9 15.14 -5.96 -18.04
N VAL A 10 15.87 -6.81 -18.76
CA VAL A 10 15.27 -7.97 -19.46
C VAL A 10 14.66 -8.94 -18.45
N PHE A 11 15.35 -9.21 -17.34
CA PHE A 11 14.86 -10.09 -16.30
C PHE A 11 13.55 -9.56 -15.66
N SER A 12 13.52 -8.29 -15.27
CA SER A 12 12.30 -7.68 -14.70
C SER A 12 11.14 -7.60 -15.68
N ALA A 13 11.40 -7.39 -16.98
CA ALA A 13 10.36 -7.44 -18.02
C ALA A 13 9.75 -8.85 -18.16
N ILE A 14 10.58 -9.89 -18.07
CA ILE A 14 10.11 -11.30 -18.09
C ILE A 14 9.25 -11.57 -16.85
N GLU A 15 9.67 -11.13 -15.67
CA GLU A 15 8.90 -11.30 -14.43
C GLU A 15 7.52 -10.63 -14.52
N LEU A 16 7.45 -9.40 -15.04
CA LEU A 16 6.18 -8.68 -15.24
C LEU A 16 5.26 -9.41 -16.20
N LEU A 17 5.82 -9.96 -17.29
CA LEU A 17 5.05 -10.72 -18.27
C LEU A 17 4.49 -12.01 -17.66
N VAL A 18 5.30 -12.75 -16.90
CA VAL A 18 4.85 -13.95 -16.17
C VAL A 18 3.75 -13.61 -15.17
N LEU A 19 3.90 -12.51 -14.43
CA LEU A 19 2.90 -12.05 -13.47
C LEU A 19 1.59 -11.67 -14.17
N ALA A 20 1.66 -10.94 -15.28
CA ALA A 20 0.48 -10.56 -16.07
C ALA A 20 -0.27 -11.79 -16.60
N ILE A 21 0.44 -12.79 -17.13
CA ILE A 21 -0.15 -14.04 -17.60
C ILE A 21 -0.82 -14.78 -16.43
N THR A 22 -0.15 -14.85 -15.28
CA THR A 22 -0.68 -15.52 -14.09
C THR A 22 -1.98 -14.87 -13.62
N VAL A 23 -2.02 -13.55 -13.53
CA VAL A 23 -3.22 -12.78 -13.17
C VAL A 23 -4.34 -13.01 -14.19
N TYR A 24 -4.02 -13.03 -15.49
CA TYR A 24 -4.99 -13.29 -16.55
C TYR A 24 -5.58 -14.70 -16.47
N LEU A 25 -4.77 -15.71 -16.22
CA LEU A 25 -5.22 -17.09 -16.02
C LEU A 25 -6.10 -17.22 -14.78
N CYS A 26 -5.73 -16.58 -13.68
CA CYS A 26 -6.56 -16.50 -12.48
C CYS A 26 -7.92 -15.84 -12.78
N TYR A 27 -7.93 -14.75 -13.54
CA TYR A 27 -9.17 -14.10 -13.98
C TYR A 27 -10.05 -15.05 -14.79
N ILE A 28 -9.49 -15.80 -15.75
CA ILE A 28 -10.24 -16.79 -16.53
C ILE A 28 -10.77 -17.92 -15.64
N GLY A 29 -9.99 -18.38 -14.67
CA GLY A 29 -10.40 -19.43 -13.74
C GLY A 29 -11.52 -18.98 -12.78
N LEU A 30 -11.46 -17.73 -12.33
CA LEU A 30 -12.39 -17.16 -11.35
C LEU A 30 -13.61 -16.49 -11.99
N ARG A 31 -13.57 -16.14 -13.29
CA ARG A 31 -14.70 -15.47 -13.93
C ARG A 31 -15.91 -16.40 -13.93
N SER A 32 -17.02 -15.93 -13.37
CA SER A 32 -18.28 -16.67 -13.39
C SER A 32 -18.74 -16.86 -14.84
N LYS A 33 -18.96 -18.11 -15.26
CA LYS A 33 -19.59 -18.44 -16.55
C LYS A 33 -21.10 -18.21 -16.56
N LYS A 34 -21.71 -18.02 -15.38
CA LYS A 34 -23.14 -17.73 -15.21
C LYS A 34 -23.29 -16.22 -15.06
N VAL A 35 -23.48 -15.53 -16.17
CA VAL A 35 -23.90 -14.12 -16.16
C VAL A 35 -25.42 -14.11 -15.96
N ARG A 36 -25.85 -13.81 -14.74
CA ARG A 36 -27.27 -13.52 -14.47
C ARG A 36 -27.47 -12.04 -14.80
N TYR A 37 -28.26 -11.75 -15.83
CA TYR A 37 -28.76 -10.40 -16.08
C TYR A 37 -29.89 -10.13 -15.07
N THR A 38 -29.51 -9.92 -13.81
CA THR A 38 -30.39 -9.30 -12.82
C THR A 38 -30.00 -7.83 -12.79
N GLY A 39 -31.00 -6.95 -12.74
CA GLY A 39 -30.73 -5.54 -12.50
C GLY A 39 -29.93 -5.33 -11.22
N VAL A 40 -29.24 -4.21 -11.11
CA VAL A 40 -28.47 -3.87 -9.90
C VAL A 40 -29.44 -3.73 -8.73
N TYR A 41 -29.40 -4.69 -7.81
CA TYR A 41 -30.11 -4.64 -6.54
C TYR A 41 -29.09 -4.56 -5.41
N LEU A 42 -29.12 -3.49 -4.64
CA LEU A 42 -28.26 -3.33 -3.47
C LEU A 42 -29.14 -3.13 -2.23
N SER A 43 -28.99 -4.01 -1.24
CA SER A 43 -29.75 -3.94 0.02
C SER A 43 -31.29 -3.95 -0.13
N GLY A 44 -31.81 -4.52 -1.21
CA GLY A 44 -33.26 -4.56 -1.50
C GLY A 44 -33.78 -3.38 -2.30
N GLU A 45 -32.95 -2.36 -2.56
CA GLU A 45 -33.28 -1.23 -3.42
C GLU A 45 -33.01 -1.58 -4.89
N GLY A 46 -33.87 -1.09 -5.80
CA GLY A 46 -33.75 -1.28 -7.25
C GLY A 46 -32.73 -0.36 -7.91
N GLU A 47 -32.61 -0.49 -9.23
CA GLU A 47 -31.67 0.31 -10.05
C GLU A 47 -31.92 1.82 -10.01
N GLU A 48 -33.13 2.23 -9.61
CA GLU A 48 -33.50 3.64 -9.41
C GLU A 48 -32.67 4.33 -8.31
N VAL A 49 -32.19 3.56 -7.32
CA VAL A 49 -31.38 4.06 -6.20
C VAL A 49 -29.90 3.76 -6.42
N VAL A 50 -29.58 2.57 -6.94
CA VAL A 50 -28.20 2.14 -7.20
C VAL A 50 -28.09 1.62 -8.61
N SER A 51 -27.63 2.48 -9.52
CA SER A 51 -27.42 2.15 -10.93
C SER A 51 -26.14 1.38 -11.20
N GLU A 52 -25.16 1.43 -10.28
CA GLU A 52 -23.84 0.82 -10.44
C GLU A 52 -23.43 0.01 -9.20
N LEU A 53 -22.99 -1.24 -9.42
CA LEU A 53 -22.43 -2.10 -8.35
C LEU A 53 -21.10 -1.55 -7.80
N THR A 54 -20.38 -0.79 -8.61
CA THR A 54 -19.08 -0.25 -8.21
C THR A 54 -19.31 1.10 -7.55
N PRO A 55 -18.84 1.32 -6.31
CA PRO A 55 -18.94 2.63 -5.70
C PRO A 55 -18.24 3.66 -6.58
N SER A 56 -18.86 4.84 -6.72
CA SER A 56 -18.23 5.97 -7.39
C SER A 56 -16.89 6.31 -6.73
N VAL A 57 -16.00 6.97 -7.48
CA VAL A 57 -14.72 7.45 -6.94
C VAL A 57 -14.91 8.26 -5.66
N GLY A 58 -15.97 9.09 -5.60
CA GLY A 58 -16.35 9.82 -4.39
C GLY A 58 -16.77 8.92 -3.23
N GLY A 59 -17.54 7.86 -3.51
CA GLY A 59 -17.91 6.84 -2.52
C GLY A 59 -16.69 6.10 -1.95
N LEU A 60 -15.76 5.68 -2.81
CA LEU A 60 -14.50 5.06 -2.41
C LEU A 60 -13.63 6.01 -1.58
N TYR A 61 -13.52 7.26 -2.01
CA TYR A 61 -12.79 8.30 -1.29
C TYR A 61 -13.34 8.48 0.14
N TRP A 62 -14.66 8.62 0.28
CA TRP A 62 -15.30 8.76 1.59
C TRP A 62 -15.19 7.51 2.46
N ALA A 63 -15.29 6.32 1.87
CA ALA A 63 -15.09 5.06 2.57
C ALA A 63 -13.66 4.97 3.12
N PHE A 64 -12.66 5.31 2.30
CA PHE A 64 -11.26 5.37 2.71
C PHE A 64 -11.04 6.36 3.86
N ILE A 65 -11.57 7.57 3.74
CA ILE A 65 -11.45 8.59 4.79
C ILE A 65 -12.04 8.09 6.10
N ARG A 66 -13.26 7.55 6.04
CA ARG A 66 -14.01 7.14 7.23
C ARG A 66 -13.33 5.97 7.95
N GLN A 67 -12.76 5.04 7.20
CA GLN A 67 -12.22 3.80 7.76
C GLN A 67 -10.74 3.89 8.12
N TYR A 68 -9.93 4.55 7.29
CA TYR A 68 -8.48 4.58 7.44
C TYR A 68 -7.97 5.95 7.86
N ALA A 69 -8.27 7.00 7.09
CA ALA A 69 -7.67 8.32 7.33
C ALA A 69 -8.00 8.85 8.73
N ARG A 70 -9.24 8.66 9.21
CA ARG A 70 -9.64 9.08 10.56
C ARG A 70 -8.89 8.34 11.66
N ARG A 71 -8.63 7.05 11.49
CA ARG A 71 -7.87 6.24 12.46
C ARG A 71 -6.40 6.66 12.49
N ILE A 72 -5.79 6.85 11.32
CA ILE A 72 -4.40 7.29 11.20
C ILE A 72 -4.25 8.68 11.81
N TYR A 73 -5.13 9.61 11.46
CA TYR A 73 -5.13 10.96 12.03
C TYR A 73 -5.25 10.92 13.55
N LYS A 74 -6.19 10.15 14.08
CA LYS A 74 -6.37 10.00 15.53
C LYS A 74 -5.12 9.43 16.20
N LEU A 75 -4.51 8.40 15.63
CA LEU A 75 -3.27 7.82 16.15
C LEU A 75 -2.10 8.80 16.14
N ILE A 76 -1.91 9.54 15.05
CA ILE A 76 -0.85 10.55 14.94
C ILE A 76 -1.09 11.64 15.98
N PHE A 77 -2.31 12.17 16.06
CA PHE A 77 -2.66 13.21 16.99
C PHE A 77 -2.43 12.76 18.45
N GLU A 78 -2.95 11.59 18.83
CA GLU A 78 -2.86 11.09 20.20
C GLU A 78 -1.44 10.65 20.60
N ARG A 79 -0.62 10.12 19.68
CA ARG A 79 0.73 9.63 20.01
C ARG A 79 1.85 10.64 19.77
N VAL A 80 1.71 11.53 18.79
CA VAL A 80 2.78 12.47 18.42
C VAL A 80 2.58 13.82 19.11
N GLN A 81 1.33 14.23 19.33
CA GLN A 81 1.00 15.49 20.00
C GLN A 81 0.51 15.23 21.43
N THR A 82 1.29 14.49 22.23
CA THR A 82 0.97 14.25 23.66
C THR A 82 1.11 15.52 24.51
N GLY A 83 1.83 16.54 24.02
CA GLY A 83 2.11 17.77 24.76
C GLY A 83 3.12 17.61 25.90
N SER A 84 3.64 16.39 26.11
CA SER A 84 4.68 16.13 27.10
C SER A 84 6.07 16.38 26.52
N LEU A 85 6.87 17.20 27.21
CA LEU A 85 8.28 17.42 26.90
C LEU A 85 9.11 16.13 26.99
N SER A 86 8.75 15.20 27.89
CA SER A 86 9.48 13.93 28.05
C SER A 86 9.38 13.06 26.79
N ASP A 87 8.18 12.95 26.23
CA ASP A 87 7.93 12.12 25.04
C ASP A 87 8.66 12.69 23.83
N TRP A 88 8.75 14.01 23.76
CA TRP A 88 9.51 14.72 22.73
C TRP A 88 11.02 14.45 22.84
N PHE A 89 11.56 14.45 24.06
CA PHE A 89 12.94 14.06 24.32
C PHE A 89 13.23 12.61 23.95
N TYR A 90 12.33 11.67 24.29
CA TYR A 90 12.46 10.27 23.86
C TYR A 90 12.42 10.13 22.35
N TYR A 91 11.53 10.85 21.68
CA TYR A 91 11.44 10.85 20.22
C TYR A 91 12.75 11.35 19.57
N ILE A 92 13.27 12.50 20.00
CA ILE A 92 14.55 13.02 19.49
C ILE A 92 15.71 12.09 19.78
N SER A 93 15.81 11.58 21.01
CA SER A 93 16.88 10.65 21.39
C SER A 93 16.84 9.38 20.54
N SER A 94 15.65 8.84 20.27
CA SER A 94 15.48 7.68 19.38
C SER A 94 15.95 7.97 17.96
N TRP A 95 15.65 9.17 17.44
CA TRP A 95 16.05 9.59 16.11
C TRP A 95 17.57 9.79 16.01
N LEU A 96 18.18 10.42 17.01
CA LEU A 96 19.64 10.55 17.09
C LEU A 96 20.33 9.18 17.20
N GLY A 97 19.80 8.28 18.02
CA GLY A 97 20.30 6.91 18.12
C GLY A 97 20.26 6.17 16.78
N LEU A 98 19.16 6.32 16.02
CA LEU A 98 19.03 5.76 14.68
C LEU A 98 20.08 6.34 13.72
N LEU A 99 20.29 7.66 13.73
CA LEU A 99 21.29 8.31 12.88
C LEU A 99 22.72 7.87 13.21
N VAL A 100 23.05 7.71 14.50
CA VAL A 100 24.34 7.19 14.93
C VAL A 100 24.53 5.75 14.45
N LEU A 101 23.51 4.91 14.59
CA LEU A 101 23.56 3.52 14.12
C LEU A 101 23.75 3.45 12.60
N LEU A 102 23.03 4.28 11.84
CA LEU A 102 23.20 4.42 10.39
C LEU A 102 24.63 4.85 10.02
N SER A 103 25.17 5.84 10.74
CA SER A 103 26.54 6.32 10.53
C SER A 103 27.57 5.21 10.75
N VAL A 104 27.42 4.40 11.80
CA VAL A 104 28.28 3.25 12.06
C VAL A 104 28.18 2.21 10.94
N ILE A 105 26.97 1.86 10.51
CA ILE A 105 26.77 0.91 9.41
C ILE A 105 27.43 1.40 8.12
N LEU A 106 27.20 2.67 7.75
CA LEU A 106 27.79 3.26 6.55
C LEU A 106 29.31 3.32 6.62
N SER A 107 29.87 3.63 7.80
CA SER A 107 31.32 3.63 8.01
C SER A 107 31.92 2.24 7.85
N LEU A 108 31.26 1.21 8.39
CA LEU A 108 31.68 -0.19 8.21
C LEU A 108 31.59 -0.61 6.75
N LEU A 109 30.48 -0.31 6.07
CA LEU A 109 30.31 -0.62 4.66
C LEU A 109 31.38 0.06 3.79
N TYR A 110 31.72 1.31 4.09
CA TYR A 110 32.80 2.03 3.40
C TYR A 110 34.16 1.35 3.59
N LEU A 111 34.46 0.89 4.82
CA LEU A 111 35.69 0.17 5.11
C LEU A 111 35.75 -1.20 4.41
N PHE A 112 34.64 -1.92 4.31
CA PHE A 112 34.57 -3.22 3.62
C PHE A 112 34.53 -3.12 2.09
N ALA A 113 34.06 -1.99 1.56
CA ALA A 113 34.02 -1.74 0.12
C ALA A 113 35.39 -1.24 -0.43
N ARG A 114 36.29 -0.83 0.46
CA ARG A 114 37.67 -0.47 0.15
C ARG A 114 38.59 -1.67 0.25
#